data_AF-A0A9E0CAC5-F1
#
_entry.id   AF-A0A9E0CAC5-F1
#
_cell.length_a   1.000
_cell.length_b   1.000
_cell.length_c   1.000
_cell.angle_alpha   90.00
_cell.angle_beta   90.00
_cell.angle_gamma   90.00
#
_symmetry.space_group_name_H-M   'P 1'
#
loop_
_entity.id
_entity.type
_entity.pdbx_description
1 polymer ?
#
loop_
_entity_poly.entity_id
_entity_poly.type
_entity_poly.pdbx_seq_one_letter_code
_entity_poly.pdbx_strand_id
1 'polypeptide(L)'
;MNASASNIANLTTAGSLEEGRQAPYTPLTTVSKSLGEPTGGVRTDVVPKNPPFVPAYDPDSPFADDQGIIGLPNISLEEEIVNLKLSEITYKANIATIKASEDMSKELLSIFDDEV
;
A
#
# COMPACT_ATOMS: atom_id res chain seq x y z
N MET A 1 1.73 2.20 -3.26
CA MET A 1 3.01 2.51 -2.60
C MET A 1 2.86 2.89 -1.13
N ASN A 2 2.15 3.97 -0.77
CA ASN A 2 2.13 4.48 0.62
C ASN A 2 1.61 3.47 1.66
N ALA A 3 0.55 2.72 1.35
CA ALA A 3 0.02 1.71 2.28
C ALA A 3 1.08 0.64 2.61
N SER A 4 1.70 0.04 1.58
CA SER A 4 2.76 -0.96 1.77
C SER A 4 4.00 -0.41 2.47
N ALA A 5 4.40 0.83 2.15
CA ALA A 5 5.54 1.46 2.81
C ALA A 5 5.27 1.67 4.31
N SER A 6 4.08 2.14 4.68
CA SER A 6 3.67 2.31 6.07
C SER A 6 3.56 0.96 6.80
N ASN A 7 3.07 -0.08 6.14
CA ASN A 7 3.00 -1.43 6.70
C ASN A 7 4.42 -1.98 6.99
N ILE A 8 5.34 -1.89 6.03
CA ILE A 8 6.74 -2.31 6.24
C ILE A 8 7.40 -1.49 7.35
N ALA A 9 7.19 -0.18 7.40
CA ALA A 9 7.79 0.66 8.42
C ALA A 9 7.31 0.33 9.85
N ASN A 10 6.09 -0.18 9.99
CA ASN A 10 5.47 -0.48 11.28
C ASN A 10 5.28 -1.98 11.55
N LEU A 11 5.96 -2.87 10.82
CA LEU A 11 5.75 -4.31 10.95
C LEU A 11 6.04 -4.85 12.36
N THR A 12 6.98 -4.23 13.08
CA THR A 12 7.39 -4.63 14.43
C THR A 12 6.73 -3.77 15.51
N THR A 13 5.77 -2.92 15.16
CA THR A 13 5.08 -2.05 16.13
C THR A 13 4.04 -2.88 16.87
N ALA A 14 4.54 -3.65 17.85
CA ALA A 14 3.75 -4.40 18.80
C ALA A 14 2.95 -3.48 19.72
N GLY A 15 1.85 -3.99 20.25
CA GLY A 15 1.04 -3.30 21.24
C GLY A 15 0.24 -4.28 22.08
N SER A 16 -0.45 -3.72 23.07
CA SER A 16 -1.30 -4.47 23.98
C SER A 16 -2.61 -4.87 23.29
N LEU A 17 -3.08 -6.08 23.57
CA LEU A 17 -4.41 -6.54 23.16
C LEU A 17 -5.52 -6.07 24.13
N GLU A 18 -5.15 -5.56 25.31
CA GLU A 18 -6.09 -5.00 26.28
C GLU A 18 -6.55 -3.59 25.90
N GLU A 19 -7.85 -3.32 26.09
CA GLU A 19 -8.43 -1.99 25.88
C GLU A 19 -7.85 -0.95 26.86
N GLY A 20 -7.54 0.25 26.35
CA GLY A 20 -7.00 1.36 27.15
C GLY A 20 -5.48 1.39 27.30
N ARG A 21 -4.77 0.37 26.82
CA ARG A 21 -3.31 0.37 26.64
C ARG A 21 -2.93 0.71 25.20
N GLN A 22 -1.63 0.90 24.96
CA GLN A 22 -1.12 1.26 23.63
C GLN A 22 -1.43 0.16 22.62
N ALA A 23 -2.29 0.46 21.65
CA ALA A 23 -2.71 -0.48 20.61
C ALA A 23 -1.59 -0.71 19.57
N PRO A 24 -1.50 -1.92 19.00
CA PRO A 24 -0.59 -2.23 17.90
C PRO A 24 -0.95 -1.45 16.63
N TYR A 25 0.02 -1.36 15.71
CA TYR A 25 -0.20 -0.72 14.42
C TYR A 25 -1.22 -1.49 13.57
N THR A 26 -2.24 -0.80 13.06
CA THR A 26 -3.25 -1.38 12.17
C THR A 26 -2.80 -1.33 10.72
N PRO A 27 -2.55 -2.48 10.06
CA PRO A 27 -2.11 -2.49 8.68
C PRO A 27 -3.21 -2.05 7.72
N LEU A 28 -2.79 -1.44 6.61
CA LEU A 28 -3.66 -0.98 5.54
C LEU A 28 -3.59 -1.92 4.35
N THR A 29 -4.73 -2.28 3.78
CA THR A 29 -4.81 -3.04 2.53
C THR A 29 -5.53 -2.24 1.45
N THR A 30 -5.33 -2.66 0.21
CA THR A 30 -5.82 -1.98 -0.97
C THR A 30 -6.89 -2.84 -1.62
N VAL A 31 -8.10 -2.32 -1.77
CA VAL A 31 -9.23 -3.04 -2.39
C VAL A 31 -9.66 -2.35 -3.67
N SER A 32 -9.76 -3.12 -4.76
CA SER A 32 -10.30 -2.64 -6.03
C SER A 32 -11.81 -2.85 -6.06
N LYS A 33 -12.55 -1.76 -6.23
CA LYS A 33 -14.01 -1.77 -6.45
C LYS A 33 -14.28 -1.49 -7.93
N SER A 34 -15.12 -2.32 -8.53
CA SER A 34 -15.68 -2.03 -9.84
C SER A 34 -16.70 -0.90 -9.70
N LEU A 35 -16.50 0.18 -10.44
CA LEU A 35 -17.54 1.17 -10.67
C LEU A 35 -18.50 0.53 -11.67
N GLY A 36 -19.68 0.08 -11.21
CA GLY A 36 -20.66 -0.67 -12.00
C GLY A 36 -21.32 0.12 -13.15
N GLU A 37 -20.63 1.10 -13.71
CA GLU A 37 -21.06 1.90 -14.86
C GLU A 37 -20.66 1.22 -16.18
N PRO A 38 -21.46 1.42 -17.25
CA PRO A 38 -21.24 0.78 -18.56
C PRO A 38 -19.88 1.12 -19.21
N THR A 39 -19.20 2.17 -18.73
CA THR A 39 -17.89 2.62 -19.19
C THR A 39 -16.70 1.85 -18.58
N GLY A 40 -16.93 1.00 -17.57
CA GLY A 40 -15.91 0.10 -17.01
C GLY A 40 -14.73 0.83 -16.36
N GLY A 41 -14.75 0.96 -15.04
CA GLY A 41 -13.63 1.53 -14.28
C GLY A 41 -13.37 0.78 -12.98
N VAL A 42 -12.10 0.64 -12.60
CA VAL A 42 -11.71 0.16 -11.27
C VAL A 42 -11.27 1.35 -10.43
N ARG A 43 -11.89 1.54 -9.27
CA ARG A 43 -11.42 2.45 -8.24
C ARG A 43 -10.74 1.65 -7.16
N THR A 44 -9.63 2.19 -6.67
CA THR A 44 -8.89 1.58 -5.58
C THR A 44 -9.11 2.38 -4.31
N ASP A 45 -9.54 1.73 -3.24
CA ASP A 45 -9.67 2.32 -1.91
C ASP A 45 -8.66 1.66 -0.95
N VAL A 46 -8.09 2.46 -0.05
CA VAL A 46 -7.25 1.97 1.04
C VAL A 46 -8.13 1.76 2.27
N VAL A 47 -8.13 0.56 2.82
CA VAL A 47 -8.96 0.16 3.96
C VAL A 47 -8.11 -0.54 5.02
N PRO A 48 -8.47 -0.47 6.31
CA PRO A 48 -7.82 -1.27 7.34
C PRO A 48 -7.92 -2.77 7.03
N LYS A 49 -6.82 -3.50 7.24
CA LYS A 49 -6.79 -4.96 7.08
C LYS A 49 -7.55 -5.62 8.23
N ASN A 50 -8.30 -6.67 7.91
CA ASN A 50 -9.08 -7.45 8.86
C ASN A 50 -8.78 -8.96 8.67
N PRO A 51 -8.32 -9.69 9.71
CA PRO A 51 -7.99 -9.21 11.05
C PRO A 51 -6.75 -8.30 11.06
N PRO A 52 -6.73 -7.26 11.93
CA PRO A 52 -5.63 -6.29 11.96
C PRO A 52 -4.37 -6.81 12.67
N PHE A 53 -4.52 -7.75 13.61
CA PHE A 53 -3.44 -8.21 14.48
C PHE A 53 -3.41 -9.74 14.59
N VAL A 54 -2.23 -10.26 14.93
CA VAL A 54 -2.00 -11.65 15.30
C VAL A 54 -1.40 -11.70 16.72
N PRO A 55 -1.86 -12.61 17.58
CA PRO A 55 -1.28 -12.76 18.92
C PRO A 55 0.12 -13.37 18.81
N ALA A 56 1.07 -12.82 19.56
CA ALA A 56 2.43 -13.33 19.67
C ALA A 56 2.85 -13.39 21.14
N TYR A 57 3.70 -14.36 21.48
CA TYR A 57 4.17 -14.55 22.85
C TYR A 57 5.48 -13.78 23.05
N ASP A 58 5.45 -12.79 23.94
CA ASP A 58 6.61 -11.98 24.33
C ASP A 58 6.42 -11.49 25.79
N PRO A 59 6.82 -12.30 26.79
CA PRO A 59 6.58 -12.00 28.20
C PRO A 59 7.47 -10.87 28.74
N ASP A 60 8.56 -10.52 28.06
CA ASP A 60 9.48 -9.45 28.46
C ASP A 60 9.03 -8.07 27.94
N SER A 61 7.98 -8.02 27.12
CA SER A 61 7.44 -6.80 26.53
C SER A 61 6.59 -5.99 27.54
N PRO A 62 6.73 -4.66 27.59
CA PRO A 62 5.86 -3.80 28.41
C PRO A 62 4.40 -3.79 27.95
N PHE A 63 4.13 -4.34 26.76
CA PHE A 63 2.79 -4.43 26.18
C PHE A 63 2.13 -5.79 26.40
N ALA A 64 2.81 -6.72 27.09
CA ALA A 64 2.29 -8.04 27.37
C ALA A 64 1.09 -7.99 28.33
N ASP A 65 0.11 -8.84 28.08
CA ASP A 65 -0.97 -9.11 29.02
C ASP A 65 -0.50 -10.03 30.17
N ASP A 66 -1.42 -10.37 31.07
CA ASP A 66 -1.17 -11.26 32.22
C ASP A 66 -0.65 -12.66 31.82
N GLN A 67 -0.80 -13.05 30.55
CA GLN A 67 -0.32 -14.32 30.01
C GLN A 67 0.98 -14.19 29.20
N GLY A 68 1.55 -13.00 29.06
CA GLY A 68 2.75 -12.76 28.25
C GLY A 68 2.47 -12.59 26.75
N ILE A 69 1.23 -12.30 26.36
CA ILE A 69 0.81 -12.19 24.96
C ILE A 69 0.76 -10.71 24.54
N ILE A 70 1.29 -10.43 23.36
CA ILE A 70 1.25 -9.14 22.68
C ILE A 70 0.49 -9.24 21.36
N GLY A 71 -0.01 -8.11 20.87
CA GLY A 71 -0.55 -7.99 19.53
C GLY A 71 0.53 -7.55 18.54
N LEU A 72 0.76 -8.34 17.50
CA LEU A 72 1.57 -7.94 16.36
C LEU A 72 0.69 -7.54 15.17
N PRO A 73 1.07 -6.52 14.39
CA PRO A 73 0.40 -6.21 13.14
C PRO A 73 0.38 -7.41 12.18
N ASN A 74 -0.78 -7.68 11.56
CA ASN A 74 -0.93 -8.77 10.60
C ASN A 74 -0.34 -8.41 9.22
N ILE A 75 0.99 -8.35 9.11
CA ILE A 75 1.71 -7.95 7.91
C ILE A 75 2.59 -9.11 7.41
N SER A 76 2.48 -9.43 6.12
CA SER A 76 3.44 -10.31 5.43
C SER A 76 4.45 -9.45 4.70
N LEU A 77 5.72 -9.56 5.10
CA LEU A 77 6.80 -8.79 4.47
C LEU A 77 6.96 -9.16 2.99
N GLU A 78 6.77 -10.43 2.66
CA GLU A 78 6.84 -10.95 1.30
C GLU A 78 5.79 -10.30 0.40
N GLU A 79 4.55 -10.22 0.88
CA GLU A 79 3.45 -9.56 0.16
C GLU A 79 3.72 -8.06 -0.02
N GLU A 80 4.20 -7.38 1.01
CA GLU A 80 4.42 -5.93 0.93
C GLU A 80 5.59 -5.55 0.02
N ILE A 81 6.64 -6.37 -0.05
CA ILE A 81 7.74 -6.15 -1.00
C ILE A 81 7.25 -6.32 -2.43
N VAL A 82 6.40 -7.33 -2.71
CA VAL A 82 5.80 -7.52 -4.03
C VAL A 82 4.90 -6.34 -4.39
N ASN A 83 4.05 -5.89 -3.48
CA ASN A 83 3.18 -4.73 -3.68
C ASN A 83 3.96 -3.43 -3.90
N LEU A 84 5.09 -3.26 -3.19
CA LEU A 84 6.02 -2.15 -3.38
C LEU A 84 6.64 -2.19 -4.77
N LYS A 85 7.10 -3.38 -5.21
CA LYS A 85 7.71 -3.55 -6.53
C LYS A 85 6.72 -3.33 -7.66
N LEU A 86 5.49 -3.83 -7.50
CA LEU A 86 4.40 -3.60 -8.44
C LEU A 86 4.10 -2.10 -8.56
N SER A 87 4.03 -1.39 -7.42
CA SER A 87 3.85 0.06 -7.41
C SER A 87 4.98 0.79 -8.16
N GLU A 88 6.24 0.37 -7.96
CA GLU A 88 7.40 0.94 -8.64
C GLU A 88 7.33 0.72 -10.17
N ILE A 89 7.00 -0.50 -10.61
CA ILE A 89 6.88 -0.85 -12.03
C ILE A 89 5.76 -0.05 -12.68
N THR A 90 4.58 0.02 -12.05
CA THR A 90 3.44 0.79 -12.56
C THR A 90 3.77 2.27 -12.66
N TYR A 91 4.46 2.84 -11.67
CA TYR A 91 4.90 4.23 -11.74
C TYR A 91 5.85 4.49 -12.91
N LYS A 92 6.84 3.61 -13.13
CA LYS A 92 7.74 3.69 -14.28
C LYS A 92 6.99 3.55 -15.62
N ALA A 93 6.03 2.63 -15.69
CA ALA A 93 5.20 2.44 -16.88
C ALA A 93 4.37 3.70 -17.19
N ASN A 94 3.73 4.31 -16.18
CA ASN A 94 2.97 5.55 -16.36
C ASN A 94 3.85 6.70 -16.86
N ILE A 95 5.06 6.86 -16.32
CA ILE A 95 6.02 7.84 -16.83
C ILE A 95 6.41 7.55 -18.28
N ALA A 96 6.63 6.28 -18.64
CA ALA A 96 6.97 5.91 -20.01
C ALA A 96 5.83 6.27 -20.99
N THR A 97 4.57 6.04 -20.60
CA THR A 97 3.40 6.44 -21.40
C THR A 97 3.32 7.96 -21.57
N ILE A 98 3.56 8.73 -20.50
CA ILE A 98 3.58 10.20 -20.58
C ILE A 98 4.68 10.66 -21.55
N LYS A 99 5.89 10.11 -21.42
CA LYS A 99 7.00 10.44 -22.33
C LYS A 99 6.68 10.11 -23.79
N ALA A 100 6.12 8.94 -24.05
CA ALA A 100 5.69 8.58 -25.41
C ALA A 100 4.65 9.58 -25.94
N SER A 101 3.70 10.02 -25.10
CA SER A 101 2.73 11.06 -25.47
C SER A 101 3.39 12.42 -25.75
N GLU A 102 4.38 12.82 -24.94
CA GLU A 102 5.14 14.05 -25.16
C GLU A 102 5.92 14.01 -26.46
N ASP A 103 6.59 12.89 -26.76
CA ASP A 103 7.38 12.72 -27.98
C ASP A 103 6.49 12.73 -29.22
N MET A 104 5.34 12.04 -29.19
CA MET A 104 4.33 12.14 -30.26
C MET A 104 3.82 13.57 -30.47
N SER A 105 3.63 14.33 -29.39
CA SER A 105 3.15 15.72 -29.47
C SER A 105 4.21 16.64 -30.08
N LYS A 106 5.49 16.43 -29.77
CA LYS A 106 6.60 17.20 -30.35
C LYS A 106 6.76 16.94 -31.83
N GLU A 107 6.70 15.67 -32.24
CA GLU A 107 6.78 15.28 -33.66
C GLU A 107 5.62 15.88 -34.46
N LEU A 108 4.41 15.85 -33.89
CA LEU A 108 3.25 16.48 -34.50
C LEU A 108 3.45 18.00 -34.69
N LEU A 109 4.02 18.67 -33.68
CA LEU A 109 4.29 20.11 -33.77
C LEU A 109 5.38 20.44 -34.80
N SER A 110 6.45 19.64 -34.91
CA SER A 110 7.49 19.86 -35.91
C SER A 110 6.98 19.72 -37.34
N ILE A 111 6.04 18.80 -37.58
CA ILE A 111 5.39 18.67 -38.89
C ILE A 111 4.62 19.95 -39.27
N PHE A 112 3.95 20.60 -38.31
CA PHE A 112 3.22 21.85 -38.57
C PHE A 112 4.14 23.07 -38.73
N ASP A 113 5.30 23.08 -38.07
CA ASP A 113 6.28 24.18 -38.17
C ASP A 113 7.04 24.15 -39.51
N ASP A 114 7.28 22.96 -40.07
CA ASP A 114 7.92 22.79 -41.40
C ASP A 114 7.01 23.15 -42.60
N GLU A 115 5.68 23.29 -42.41
CA GLU A 115 4.72 23.65 -43.46
C GLU A 115 4.44 25.17 -43.59
N VAL A 116 5.14 26.05 -42.85
CA VAL A 116 5.01 27.53 -42.89
C VAL A 116 6.31 28.20 -43.31
#